data_AF-G0RCP1-F1
#
_entry.id   AF-G0RCP1-F1
#
_cell.length_a   1.000
_cell.length_b   1.000
_cell.length_c   1.000
_cell.angle_alpha   90.00
_cell.angle_beta   90.00
_cell.angle_gamma   90.00
#
_symmetry.space_group_name_H-M   'P 1'
#
loop_
_entity.id
_entity.type
_entity.pdbx_description
1 polymer ?
#
loop_
_entity_poly.entity_id
_entity_poly.type
_entity_poly.pdbx_seq_one_letter_code
_entity_poly.pdbx_strand_id
1 'polypeptide(L)'
;MARPPSMFHAFLRPSILQILRATGYHSTRPAVLDTLTDIAARYLTLLCEKTAGNAANNHGDAGDYDVVDVRMALQEVGALLPDQAWRQEEDMRGVEEFIGWFAGPRMREMMEMGSGDTESDATDYLAALKKKHSKTGDDAKWQGTIFGKSTDGNEILVEGGPITSISEWISQR
;
A
#
# COMPACT_ATOMS: atom_id res chain seq x y z
N MET A 1 17.39 -20.93 -8.70
CA MET A 1 16.16 -20.14 -8.96
C MET A 1 16.08 -19.04 -7.91
N ALA A 2 16.46 -17.81 -8.26
CA ALA A 2 16.33 -16.66 -7.36
C ALA A 2 14.85 -16.25 -7.34
N ARG A 3 14.16 -16.49 -6.22
CA ARG A 3 12.81 -16.00 -5.92
C ARG A 3 12.78 -14.50 -6.25
N PRO A 4 11.86 -13.96 -7.07
CA PRO A 4 11.95 -12.57 -7.48
C PRO A 4 11.77 -11.68 -6.25
N PRO A 5 12.80 -10.96 -5.75
CA PRO A 5 12.63 -10.03 -4.64
C PRO A 5 11.97 -8.72 -5.12
N SER A 6 11.23 -8.74 -6.24
CA SER A 6 11.59 -7.87 -7.38
C SER A 6 10.55 -6.84 -7.84
N MET A 7 9.43 -6.64 -7.14
CA MET A 7 8.54 -5.51 -7.47
C MET A 7 8.11 -4.72 -6.24
N PHE A 8 7.60 -5.38 -5.20
CA PHE A 8 7.11 -4.67 -4.01
C PHE A 8 8.22 -3.88 -3.31
N HIS A 9 9.42 -4.45 -3.14
CA HIS A 9 10.57 -3.71 -2.63
C HIS A 9 10.98 -2.54 -3.54
N ALA A 10 10.86 -2.71 -4.86
CA ALA A 10 11.18 -1.68 -5.84
C ALA A 10 10.18 -0.51 -5.83
N PHE A 11 8.91 -0.75 -5.49
CA PHE A 11 7.90 0.29 -5.29
C PHE A 11 7.97 0.93 -3.90
N LEU A 12 8.28 0.15 -2.87
CA LEU A 12 8.38 0.66 -1.51
C LEU A 12 9.59 1.59 -1.33
N ARG A 13 10.71 1.30 -2.02
CA ARG A 13 11.93 2.11 -1.97
C ARG A 13 11.70 3.59 -2.34
N PRO A 14 11.03 3.93 -3.47
CA PRO A 14 10.59 5.29 -3.77
C PRO A 14 9.73 5.93 -2.67
N SER A 15 8.78 5.19 -2.09
CA SER A 15 7.91 5.70 -1.03
C SER A 15 8.70 6.04 0.24
N ILE A 16 9.61 5.17 0.67
CA ILE A 16 10.51 5.46 1.80
C ILE A 16 11.40 6.68 1.50
N LEU A 17 11.90 6.81 0.27
CA LEU A 17 12.69 7.98 -0.13
C LEU A 17 11.86 9.28 -0.11
N GLN A 18 10.57 9.23 -0.45
CA GLN A 18 9.67 10.38 -0.35
C GLN A 18 9.39 10.75 1.11
N ILE A 19 9.19 9.77 2.00
CA ILE A 19 9.01 9.99 3.44
C ILE A 19 10.27 10.63 4.05
N LEU A 20 11.46 10.13 3.71
CA LEU A 20 12.72 10.70 4.17
C LEU A 20 12.92 12.14 3.67
N ARG A 21 12.53 12.44 2.43
CA ARG A 21 12.57 13.82 1.93
C ARG A 21 11.57 14.74 2.63
N ALA A 22 10.34 14.28 2.86
CA ALA A 22 9.31 15.05 3.56
C ALA A 22 9.67 15.35 5.03
N THR A 23 10.46 14.47 5.65
CA THR A 23 11.00 14.69 7.01
C THR A 23 12.25 15.58 7.04
N GLY A 24 12.77 16.00 5.89
CA GLY A 24 13.90 16.93 5.78
C GLY A 24 15.25 16.29 5.45
N TYR A 25 15.32 14.98 5.20
CA TYR A 25 16.57 14.34 4.76
C TYR A 25 16.79 14.54 3.25
N HIS A 26 17.92 15.15 2.89
CA HIS A 26 18.23 15.48 1.49
C HIS A 26 19.18 14.48 0.81
N SER A 27 19.85 13.64 1.59
CA SER A 27 20.72 12.57 1.10
C SER A 27 20.77 11.42 2.10
N THR A 28 20.85 10.18 1.58
CA THR A 28 20.92 8.97 2.39
C THR A 28 21.82 7.96 1.66
N ARG A 29 22.58 7.16 2.41
CA ARG A 29 23.35 6.06 1.82
C ARG A 29 22.38 5.00 1.27
N PRO A 30 22.61 4.43 0.07
CA PRO A 30 21.75 3.39 -0.50
C PRO A 30 21.45 2.23 0.46
N ALA A 31 22.46 1.80 1.24
CA ALA A 31 22.29 0.76 2.25
C ALA A 31 21.27 1.10 3.33
N VAL A 32 21.20 2.36 3.79
CA VAL A 32 20.23 2.79 4.81
C VAL A 32 18.82 2.76 4.24
N LEU A 33 18.65 3.26 3.01
CA LEU A 33 17.37 3.21 2.31
C LEU A 33 16.89 1.77 2.12
N ASP A 34 17.78 0.86 1.71
CA ASP A 34 17.46 -0.55 1.54
C ASP A 34 17.08 -1.21 2.88
N THR A 35 17.77 -0.90 3.98
CA THR A 35 17.40 -1.42 5.31
C THR A 35 16.04 -0.90 5.79
N LEU A 36 15.74 0.39 5.58
CA LEU A 36 14.43 0.94 5.95
C LEU A 36 13.31 0.38 5.09
N THR A 37 13.60 0.11 3.81
CA THR A 37 12.66 -0.54 2.90
C THR A 37 12.36 -1.98 3.33
N ASP A 38 13.38 -2.73 3.73
CA ASP A 38 13.21 -4.10 4.27
C ASP A 38 12.41 -4.10 5.58
N ILE A 39 12.74 -3.19 6.51
CA ILE A 39 12.00 -3.05 7.77
C ILE A 39 10.53 -2.70 7.51
N ALA A 40 10.26 -1.75 6.62
CA ALA A 40 8.90 -1.35 6.28
C ALA A 40 8.11 -2.50 5.63
N ALA A 41 8.75 -3.28 4.75
CA ALA A 41 8.12 -4.47 4.17
C ALA A 41 7.75 -5.50 5.25
N ARG A 42 8.68 -5.82 6.16
CA ARG A 42 8.43 -6.74 7.28
C ARG A 42 7.34 -6.24 8.22
N TYR A 43 7.30 -4.94 8.48
CA TYR A 43 6.28 -4.32 9.31
C TYR A 43 4.88 -4.45 8.69
N LEU A 44 4.76 -4.21 7.37
CA LEU A 44 3.50 -4.39 6.66
C LEU A 44 3.04 -5.85 6.68
N THR A 45 3.96 -6.81 6.50
CA THR A 45 3.64 -8.24 6.63
C THR A 45 3.17 -8.59 8.03
N LEU A 46 3.87 -8.11 9.06
CA LEU A 46 3.47 -8.31 10.46
C LEU A 46 2.07 -7.74 10.72
N LEU A 47 1.77 -6.55 10.19
CA LEU A 47 0.46 -5.94 10.35
C LEU A 47 -0.64 -6.79 9.70
N CYS A 48 -0.42 -7.30 8.49
CA CYS A 48 -1.35 -8.20 7.82
C CYS A 48 -1.57 -9.51 8.60
N GLU A 49 -0.51 -10.12 9.13
CA GLU A 49 -0.61 -11.34 9.96
C GLU A 49 -1.42 -11.08 11.23
N LYS A 50 -1.22 -9.93 11.87
CA LYS A 50 -1.97 -9.53 13.07
C LYS A 50 -3.43 -9.24 12.78
N THR A 51 -3.73 -8.50 11.71
CA THR A 51 -5.11 -8.24 11.27
C THR A 51 -5.82 -9.55 10.95
N ALA A 52 -5.19 -10.47 10.21
CA ALA A 52 -5.76 -11.77 9.88
C ALA A 52 -6.03 -12.62 11.13
N GLY A 53 -5.12 -12.62 12.09
CA GLY A 53 -5.32 -13.30 13.38
C GLY A 53 -6.49 -12.72 14.17
N ASN A 54 -6.63 -11.40 14.17
CA ASN A 54 -7.73 -10.71 14.84
C ASN A 54 -9.08 -10.94 14.16
N ALA A 55 -9.12 -10.90 12.83
CA ALA A 55 -10.30 -11.24 12.05
C ALA A 55 -10.73 -12.68 12.28
N ALA A 56 -9.79 -13.63 12.28
CA ALA A 56 -10.09 -15.02 12.60
C ALA A 56 -10.65 -15.20 14.03
N ASN A 57 -10.19 -14.40 15.00
CA ASN A 57 -10.69 -14.46 16.37
C ASN A 57 -12.07 -13.81 16.54
N ASN A 58 -12.35 -12.72 15.82
CA ASN A 58 -13.59 -11.96 15.93
C ASN A 58 -14.71 -12.49 15.03
N HIS A 59 -14.37 -12.81 13.79
CA HIS A 59 -15.29 -13.15 12.71
C HIS A 59 -15.25 -14.65 12.36
N GLY A 60 -14.24 -15.38 12.84
CA GLY A 60 -14.08 -16.82 12.56
C GLY A 60 -13.42 -17.13 11.21
N ASP A 61 -13.17 -16.10 10.39
CA ASP A 61 -12.47 -16.19 9.11
C ASP A 61 -11.44 -15.05 9.00
N ALA A 62 -10.25 -15.38 8.50
CA ALA A 62 -9.18 -14.41 8.27
C ALA A 62 -9.43 -13.52 7.04
N GLY A 63 -10.34 -13.93 6.13
CA GLY A 63 -10.72 -13.16 4.95
C GLY A 63 -11.78 -12.09 5.20
N ASP A 64 -12.54 -12.21 6.29
CA ASP A 64 -13.60 -11.29 6.68
C ASP A 64 -13.08 -10.34 7.77
N TYR A 65 -12.26 -9.37 7.35
CA TYR A 65 -11.64 -8.38 8.23
C TYR A 65 -12.28 -7.01 8.11
N ASP A 66 -12.35 -6.28 9.23
CA ASP A 66 -12.86 -4.92 9.27
C ASP A 66 -11.82 -3.89 9.75
N VAL A 67 -12.25 -2.63 9.91
CA VAL A 67 -11.39 -1.55 10.43
C VAL A 67 -11.01 -1.76 11.91
N VAL A 68 -11.83 -2.49 12.67
CA VAL A 68 -11.60 -2.82 14.08
C VAL A 68 -10.44 -3.80 14.19
N ASP A 69 -10.37 -4.83 13.34
CA ASP A 69 -9.27 -5.79 13.32
C ASP A 69 -7.93 -5.12 13.00
N VAL A 70 -7.94 -4.19 12.04
CA VAL A 70 -6.76 -3.37 11.70
C VAL A 70 -6.37 -2.47 12.87
N ARG A 71 -7.33 -1.83 13.54
CA ARG A 71 -7.07 -0.99 14.72
C ARG A 71 -6.45 -1.81 15.84
N MET A 72 -6.98 -3.00 16.14
CA MET A 72 -6.44 -3.89 17.16
C MET A 72 -5.03 -4.37 16.81
N ALA A 73 -4.78 -4.72 15.54
CA ALA A 73 -3.44 -5.06 15.07
C ALA A 73 -2.45 -3.90 15.26
N LEU A 74 -2.88 -2.65 14.97
CA LEU A 74 -2.09 -1.44 15.21
C LEU A 74 -1.83 -1.18 16.71
N GLN A 75 -2.78 -1.52 17.60
CA GLN A 75 -2.58 -1.44 19.05
C GLN A 75 -1.60 -2.51 19.55
N GLU A 76 -1.67 -3.74 19.03
CA GLU A 76 -0.76 -4.83 19.40
C GLU A 76 0.69 -4.55 19.02
N VAL A 77 0.92 -3.94 17.84
CA VAL A 77 2.26 -3.54 17.41
C VAL A 77 2.73 -2.21 18.04
N GLY A 78 1.91 -1.61 18.92
CA GLY A 78 2.23 -0.38 19.65
C GLY A 78 2.19 0.89 18.80
N ALA A 79 1.63 0.84 17.59
CA ALA A 79 1.45 2.01 16.73
C ALA A 79 0.32 2.91 17.22
N LEU A 80 -0.71 2.32 17.84
CA LEU A 80 -1.78 3.04 18.53
C LEU A 80 -1.70 2.78 20.02
N LEU A 81 -2.00 3.81 20.81
CA LEU A 81 -2.14 3.65 22.24
C LEU A 81 -3.40 2.80 22.53
N PRO A 82 -3.38 1.95 23.58
CA PRO A 82 -4.56 1.24 24.01
C PRO A 82 -5.65 2.24 24.41
N ASP A 83 -6.90 1.86 24.14
CA ASP A 83 -8.05 2.70 24.42
C ASP A 83 -8.08 3.06 25.90
N GLN A 84 -8.11 4.35 26.21
CA GLN A 84 -8.11 4.83 27.59
C GLN A 84 -9.54 4.75 28.13
N ALA A 85 -10.08 3.54 28.26
CA ALA A 85 -11.46 3.26 28.67
C ALA A 85 -11.88 3.92 30.01
N TRP A 86 -10.92 4.42 30.80
CA TRP A 86 -11.14 5.19 32.03
C TRP A 86 -11.53 6.67 31.77
N ARG A 87 -11.31 7.17 30.56
CA ARG A 87 -11.63 8.53 30.12
C ARG A 87 -12.86 8.38 29.22
N GLN A 88 -14.03 8.80 29.70
CA GLN A 88 -15.33 8.65 29.01
C GLN A 88 -15.47 9.43 27.69
N GLU A 89 -14.39 10.05 27.21
CA GLU A 89 -14.34 10.77 25.94
C GLU A 89 -13.40 10.01 24.98
N GLU A 90 -13.92 9.67 23.80
CA GLU A 90 -13.11 9.16 22.70
C GLU A 90 -12.01 10.17 22.37
N ASP A 91 -10.75 9.74 22.41
CA ASP A 91 -9.60 10.60 22.15
C ASP A 91 -9.49 10.91 20.65
N MET A 92 -10.22 11.94 20.20
CA MET A 92 -10.22 12.38 18.80
C MET A 92 -8.97 13.18 18.40
N ARG A 93 -8.06 13.49 19.33
CA ARG A 93 -6.92 14.39 19.05
C ARG A 93 -6.03 13.90 17.93
N GLY A 94 -5.81 12.59 17.82
CA GLY A 94 -5.03 12.00 16.72
C GLY A 94 -5.72 12.15 15.37
N VAL A 95 -7.05 12.04 15.33
CA VAL A 95 -7.85 12.26 14.12
C VAL A 95 -7.88 13.74 13.75
N GLU A 96 -8.03 14.62 14.74
CA GLU A 96 -7.98 16.08 14.56
C GLU A 96 -6.61 16.56 14.08
N GLU A 97 -5.53 16.02 14.64
CA GLU A 97 -4.15 16.30 14.22
C GLU A 97 -3.89 15.79 12.80
N PHE A 98 -4.38 14.59 12.47
CA PHE A 98 -4.31 14.06 11.12
C PHE A 98 -5.09 14.93 10.12
N ILE A 99 -6.32 15.33 10.45
CA ILE A 99 -7.14 16.22 9.62
C ILE A 99 -6.44 17.57 9.45
N GLY A 100 -5.89 18.14 10.53
CA GLY A 100 -5.16 19.39 10.50
C GLY A 100 -3.90 19.32 9.64
N TRP A 101 -3.17 18.21 9.71
CA TRP A 101 -2.03 17.94 8.83
C TRP A 101 -2.47 17.76 7.37
N PHE A 102 -3.49 16.94 7.11
CA PHE A 102 -3.96 16.58 5.77
C PHE A 102 -4.61 17.74 5.03
N ALA A 103 -5.46 18.51 5.72
CA ALA A 103 -6.05 19.74 5.18
C ALA A 103 -5.06 20.92 5.19
N GLY A 104 -3.92 20.74 5.87
CA GLY A 104 -2.91 21.76 6.08
C GLY A 104 -2.15 22.14 4.80
N PRO A 105 -1.52 23.33 4.80
CA PRO A 105 -0.79 23.85 3.65
C PRO A 105 0.36 22.93 3.21
N ARG A 106 1.03 22.24 4.15
CA ARG A 106 2.12 21.30 3.85
C ARG A 106 1.67 20.11 2.99
N MET A 107 0.50 19.54 3.29
CA MET A 107 -0.03 18.42 2.52
C MET A 107 -0.57 18.89 1.17
N ARG A 108 -1.20 20.07 1.12
CA ARG A 108 -1.61 20.71 -0.14
C ARG A 108 -0.43 20.96 -1.07
N GLU A 109 0.67 21.50 -0.55
CA GLU A 109 1.91 21.70 -1.31
C GLU A 109 2.55 20.36 -1.74
N MET A 110 2.51 19.32 -0.91
CA MET A 110 2.96 17.97 -1.31
C MET A 110 2.10 17.38 -2.45
N MET A 111 0.79 17.59 -2.41
CA MET A 111 -0.13 17.20 -3.50
C MET A 111 0.18 18.02 -4.78
N GLU A 112 0.36 19.34 -4.65
CA GLU A 112 0.67 20.26 -5.75
C GLU A 112 2.05 19.98 -6.39
N MET A 113 3.04 19.60 -5.59
CA MET A 113 4.36 19.20 -6.07
C MET A 113 4.32 17.83 -6.77
N GLY A 114 3.37 16.96 -6.40
CA GLY A 114 3.02 15.74 -7.11
C GLY A 114 2.42 16.02 -8.49
N SER A 115 1.59 17.06 -8.60
CA SER A 115 0.99 17.56 -9.85
C SER A 115 1.92 18.52 -10.60
N GLY A 116 3.21 18.18 -10.72
CA GLY A 116 4.17 19.08 -11.36
C GLY A 116 3.78 19.48 -12.79
N ASP A 117 3.68 20.80 -13.01
CA ASP A 117 3.74 21.58 -14.25
C ASP A 117 3.70 20.83 -15.60
N THR A 118 2.62 20.07 -15.84
CA THR A 118 2.32 19.54 -17.18
C THR A 118 0.83 19.32 -17.30
N GLU A 119 0.13 20.35 -17.77
CA GLU A 119 -1.25 20.34 -18.27
C GLU A 119 -2.30 19.62 -17.41
N SER A 120 -3.28 20.42 -17.00
CA SER A 120 -4.44 20.12 -16.18
C SER A 120 -5.43 19.11 -16.79
N ASP A 121 -4.96 17.96 -17.28
CA ASP A 121 -5.79 16.91 -17.87
C ASP A 121 -5.55 15.51 -17.28
N ALA A 122 -4.72 15.42 -16.23
CA ALA A 122 -4.61 14.22 -15.40
C ALA A 122 -5.44 14.40 -14.12
N THR A 123 -6.72 14.03 -14.19
CA THR A 123 -7.67 14.02 -13.06
C THR A 123 -7.38 12.95 -12.00
N ASP A 124 -6.27 12.20 -12.14
CA ASP A 124 -5.89 11.13 -11.22
C ASP A 124 -4.37 11.10 -10.99
N TYR A 125 -3.97 10.99 -9.71
CA TYR A 125 -2.57 10.87 -9.26
C TYR A 125 -1.85 9.72 -9.97
N LEU A 126 -2.59 8.64 -10.25
CA LEU A 126 -2.11 7.47 -10.97
C LEU A 126 -1.80 7.78 -12.44
N ALA A 127 -2.63 8.59 -13.10
CA ALA A 127 -2.39 9.04 -14.47
C ALA A 127 -1.16 9.96 -14.55
N ALA A 128 -0.98 10.85 -13.56
CA ALA A 128 0.20 11.71 -13.46
C ALA A 128 1.50 10.90 -13.28
N LEU A 129 1.48 9.88 -12.42
CA LEU A 129 2.60 8.95 -12.22
C LEU A 129 2.95 8.17 -13.49
N LYS A 130 1.93 7.68 -14.21
CA LYS A 130 2.12 6.96 -15.47
C LYS A 130 2.75 7.84 -16.55
N LYS A 131 2.30 9.11 -16.66
CA LYS A 131 2.86 10.10 -17.60
C LYS A 131 4.31 10.46 -17.28
N LYS A 132 4.66 10.68 -16.00
CA LYS A 132 6.05 10.98 -15.61
C LYS A 132 7.00 9.81 -15.85
N HIS A 133 6.54 8.57 -15.66
CA HIS A 133 7.36 7.38 -15.84
C HIS A 133 7.44 6.88 -17.31
N SER A 134 6.68 7.50 -18.22
CA SER A 134 6.67 7.17 -19.65
C SER A 134 7.86 7.78 -20.42
N LYS A 135 8.52 8.81 -19.87
CA LYS A 135 9.71 9.41 -20.50
C LYS A 135 10.95 8.51 -20.53
N THR A 136 10.93 7.33 -19.89
CA THR A 136 12.12 6.44 -19.82
C THR A 136 11.80 4.94 -19.79
N GLY A 137 10.71 4.47 -20.40
CA GLY A 137 10.64 3.03 -20.63
C GLY A 137 9.33 2.54 -21.17
N ASP A 138 9.45 1.79 -22.26
CA ASP A 138 8.42 1.07 -22.99
C ASP A 138 7.26 0.57 -22.12
N ASP A 139 6.05 0.70 -22.66
CA ASP A 139 4.82 0.06 -22.17
C ASP A 139 4.98 -1.46 -21.95
N ALA A 140 6.00 -2.06 -22.57
CA ALA A 140 6.41 -3.45 -22.35
C ALA A 140 6.73 -3.77 -20.89
N LYS A 141 7.24 -2.81 -20.10
CA LYS A 141 7.58 -3.05 -18.68
C LYS A 141 6.37 -3.31 -17.78
N TRP A 142 5.19 -2.92 -18.26
CA TRP A 142 3.94 -3.04 -17.50
C TRP A 142 3.03 -4.17 -18.04
N GLN A 143 3.43 -4.88 -19.10
CA GLN A 143 2.66 -6.03 -19.60
C GLN A 143 2.46 -7.08 -18.50
N GLY A 144 1.24 -7.59 -18.37
CA GLY A 144 0.89 -8.62 -17.38
C GLY A 144 0.67 -8.10 -15.95
N THR A 145 0.73 -6.77 -15.75
CA THR A 145 0.34 -6.12 -14.50
C THR A 145 -0.98 -5.37 -14.68
N ILE A 146 -1.65 -5.03 -13.57
CA ILE A 146 -2.87 -4.21 -13.58
C ILE A 146 -2.68 -2.82 -14.24
N PHE A 147 -1.44 -2.40 -14.45
CA PHE A 147 -1.09 -1.07 -14.98
C PHE A 147 -0.79 -1.05 -16.49
N GLY A 148 -0.56 -2.20 -17.12
CA GLY A 148 -0.26 -2.33 -18.55
C GLY A 148 -1.32 -3.10 -19.32
N LYS A 149 -1.03 -3.43 -20.58
CA LYS A 149 -1.90 -4.33 -21.35
C LYS A 149 -1.92 -5.69 -20.67
N SER A 150 -3.12 -6.23 -20.42
CA SER A 150 -3.29 -7.63 -20.01
C SER A 150 -2.53 -8.51 -21.00
N THR A 151 -1.70 -9.40 -20.48
CA THR A 151 -1.09 -10.41 -21.33
C THR A 151 -2.22 -11.32 -21.81
N ASP A 152 -2.42 -11.45 -23.12
CA ASP A 152 -3.28 -12.48 -23.73
C ASP A 152 -2.61 -13.86 -23.56
N GLY A 153 -2.33 -14.24 -22.32
CA GLY A 153 -1.62 -15.45 -21.93
C GLY A 153 -2.57 -16.40 -21.24
N ASN A 154 -2.88 -17.49 -21.95
CA ASN A 154 -3.55 -18.73 -21.56
C ASN A 154 -4.29 -18.77 -20.21
N GLU A 155 -5.56 -19.18 -20.30
CA GLU A 155 -6.41 -19.57 -19.17
C GLU A 155 -5.63 -20.40 -18.15
N ILE A 156 -5.54 -19.88 -16.92
CA ILE A 156 -4.84 -20.54 -15.81
C ILE A 156 -5.67 -21.77 -15.44
N LEU A 157 -5.24 -22.94 -15.92
CA LEU A 157 -5.81 -24.23 -15.58
C LEU A 157 -5.45 -24.60 -14.14
N VAL A 158 -6.46 -24.73 -13.28
CA VAL A 158 -6.28 -25.16 -11.89
C VAL A 158 -6.24 -26.69 -11.86
N GLU A 159 -5.05 -27.29 -11.72
CA GLU A 159 -4.95 -28.74 -11.57
C GLU A 159 -5.35 -29.19 -10.15
N GLY A 160 -6.28 -30.16 -10.08
CA GLY A 160 -6.63 -30.87 -8.84
C GLY A 160 -8.03 -30.62 -8.26
N GLY A 161 -8.92 -29.92 -8.97
CA GLY A 161 -10.31 -29.68 -8.54
C GLY A 161 -11.36 -29.82 -9.66
N PRO A 162 -12.66 -29.82 -9.35
CA PRO A 162 -13.74 -29.90 -10.35
C PRO A 162 -13.92 -28.62 -11.18
N ILE A 163 -13.36 -27.49 -10.70
CA ILE A 163 -13.38 -26.20 -11.40
C ILE A 163 -12.01 -26.00 -12.01
N THR A 164 -11.97 -25.90 -13.33
CA THR A 164 -10.72 -25.96 -14.09
C THR A 164 -10.19 -24.60 -14.49
N SER A 165 -11.00 -23.54 -14.37
CA SER A 165 -10.58 -22.17 -14.66
C SER A 165 -11.29 -21.12 -13.79
N ILE A 166 -10.67 -19.94 -13.72
CA ILE A 166 -11.17 -18.79 -12.96
C ILE A 166 -12.51 -18.28 -13.52
N SER A 167 -12.72 -18.38 -14.84
CA SER A 167 -13.96 -17.99 -15.51
C SER A 167 -15.13 -18.89 -15.09
N GLU A 168 -14.89 -20.19 -14.98
CA GLU A 168 -15.87 -21.18 -14.51
C GLU A 168 -16.24 -20.96 -13.03
N TRP A 169 -15.27 -20.60 -12.19
CA TRP A 169 -15.54 -20.21 -10.78
C TRP A 169 -16.41 -18.95 -10.67
N ILE A 170 -16.13 -17.91 -11.47
CA ILE A 170 -16.89 -16.66 -11.46
C ILE A 170 -18.35 -16.89 -11.89
N SER A 171 -18.59 -17.78 -12.86
CA SER A 171 -19.94 -18.11 -13.33
C SER A 171 -20.79 -18.89 -12.33
N GLN A 172 -20.18 -19.49 -11.31
CA GLN A 172 -20.88 -20.24 -10.26
C GLN A 172 -21.14 -19.41 -9.00
N ARG A 173 -20.76 -18.13 -9.00
CA ARG A 173 -21.05 -17.17 -7.92
C ARG A 173 -22.43 -16.53 -8.08
#